data_AF-A0A2H1WRK0-F1
#
_entry.id   AF-A0A2H1WRK0-F1
#
_cell.length_a   1.000
_cell.length_b   1.000
_cell.length_c   1.000
_cell.angle_alpha   90.00
_cell.angle_beta   90.00
_cell.angle_gamma   90.00
#
_symmetry.space_group_name_H-M   'P 1'
#
loop_
_entity.id
_entity.type
_entity.pdbx_description
1 polymer ?
#
loop_
_entity_poly.entity_id
_entity_poly.type
_entity_poly.pdbx_seq_one_letter_code
_entity_poly.pdbx_strand_id
1 'polypeptide(L)'
;EPIGQLLFAVAQFLQTTEIEDLEDILSSQVVETGHAYLKCKLNRVMQQLCEADSFFDIDMEEANLSDLTPESKAKSLKVQQTLHCYEALIAHTVMQWTLTSEDTATKLYKLFKACNQLLEQTKVLPKSSKKGNKSLNETRETVKSQKSQKSQKEKGKGPVKLSNLVKDKAGPFKPLPCLWNPGFCQKIIELLYSDEVSWASLEQRNQIRARRDFHMWALRSVQSVLLTDNIDKKDVATNVVRIATLLYNKAVVRFQNMCGFDDQVALTCLEVFKTCLTLLFSPLYMLKMECFLSIITGTNEPASECLASILDNVHTALQHIEADSVADERDLLVKKQLQLLIQIAAMLLETPTASCPLKTR
;
A
#
# COMPACT_ATOMS: atom_id res chain seq x y z
N GLU A 1 -19.40 -2.47 11.85
CA GLU A 1 -19.03 -1.13 11.32
C GLU A 1 -17.56 -1.14 10.93
N PRO A 2 -17.14 -0.36 9.92
CA PRO A 2 -15.74 -0.28 9.49
C PRO A 2 -14.93 0.60 10.46
N ILE A 3 -14.63 0.07 11.65
CA ILE A 3 -13.99 0.82 12.73
C ILE A 3 -12.63 1.40 12.34
N GLY A 4 -11.85 0.68 11.52
CA GLY A 4 -10.58 1.20 11.03
C GLY A 4 -10.75 2.45 10.17
N GLN A 5 -11.77 2.49 9.30
CA GLN A 5 -12.09 3.68 8.50
C GLN A 5 -12.47 4.88 9.37
N LEU A 6 -13.25 4.64 10.43
CA LEU A 6 -13.58 5.69 11.39
C LEU A 6 -12.33 6.24 12.08
N LEU A 7 -11.42 5.37 12.55
CA LEU A 7 -10.17 5.78 13.18
C LEU A 7 -9.27 6.59 12.23
N PHE A 8 -9.23 6.23 10.95
CA PHE A 8 -8.45 6.99 9.97
C PHE A 8 -9.09 8.34 9.63
N ALA A 9 -10.41 8.42 9.54
CA ALA A 9 -11.11 9.70 9.42
C ALA A 9 -10.86 10.60 10.63
N VAL A 10 -10.85 10.02 11.84
CA VAL A 10 -10.45 10.73 13.08
C VAL A 10 -8.99 11.17 13.00
N ALA A 11 -8.08 10.32 12.53
CA ALA A 11 -6.67 10.67 12.36
C ALA A 11 -6.48 11.86 11.41
N GLN A 12 -7.20 11.88 10.28
CA GLN A 12 -7.20 13.00 9.32
C GLN A 12 -7.76 14.27 9.94
N PHE A 13 -8.86 14.17 10.70
CA PHE A 13 -9.46 15.32 11.39
C PHE A 13 -8.54 15.92 12.46
N LEU A 14 -7.74 15.09 13.12
CA LEU A 14 -6.79 15.50 14.15
C LEU A 14 -5.48 16.02 13.57
N GLN A 15 -5.19 15.78 12.29
CA GLN A 15 -3.94 16.20 11.66
C GLN A 15 -3.75 17.72 11.83
N THR A 16 -2.63 18.11 12.46
CA THR A 16 -2.25 19.51 12.57
C THR A 16 -1.95 20.06 11.19
N THR A 17 -2.59 21.18 10.86
CA THR A 17 -2.33 21.93 9.64
C THR A 17 -1.63 23.23 10.01
N GLU A 18 -0.69 23.69 9.18
CA GLU A 18 0.07 24.93 9.41
C GLU A 18 -0.83 26.16 9.65
N ILE A 19 -2.09 26.10 9.19
CA ILE A 19 -3.10 27.16 9.35
C ILE A 19 -3.63 27.21 10.79
N GLU A 20 -3.85 26.06 11.44
CA GLU A 20 -4.35 26.01 12.82
C GLU A 20 -3.28 26.49 13.82
N ASP A 21 -2.01 26.16 13.57
CA ASP A 21 -0.89 26.65 14.39
C ASP A 21 -0.76 28.19 14.32
N LEU A 22 -1.05 28.81 13.17
CA LEU A 22 -1.06 30.27 13.04
C LEU A 22 -2.27 30.93 13.72
N GLU A 23 -3.45 30.32 13.66
CA GLU A 23 -4.66 30.84 14.32
C GLU A 23 -4.57 30.74 15.85
N ASP A 24 -3.96 29.67 16.39
CA ASP A 24 -3.71 29.50 17.82
C ASP A 24 -2.69 30.53 18.36
N ILE A 25 -1.70 30.92 17.55
CA ILE A 25 -0.72 31.97 17.93
C ILE A 25 -1.35 33.37 17.96
N LEU A 26 -2.34 33.64 17.10
CA LEU A 26 -2.96 34.97 16.95
C LEU A 26 -4.19 35.19 17.85
N SER A 27 -4.78 34.12 18.40
CA SER A 27 -5.96 34.20 19.25
C SER A 27 -5.59 34.39 20.74
N SER A 28 -5.59 35.65 21.18
CA SER A 28 -5.32 36.03 22.59
C SER A 28 -6.47 35.75 23.58
N GLN A 29 -7.55 35.10 23.13
CA GLN A 29 -8.66 34.67 23.99
C GLN A 29 -8.98 33.20 23.70
N VAL A 30 -8.64 32.33 24.65
CA VAL A 30 -9.00 30.91 24.64
C VAL A 30 -10.51 30.80 24.89
N VAL A 31 -11.31 31.01 23.85
CA VAL A 31 -12.65 30.45 23.82
C VAL A 31 -12.47 29.00 23.40
N GLU A 32 -12.53 28.06 24.35
CA GLU A 32 -12.59 26.63 24.05
C GLU A 32 -13.84 26.39 23.18
N THR A 33 -13.63 26.40 21.87
CA THR A 33 -14.69 26.07 20.91
C THR A 33 -15.00 24.59 21.07
N GLY A 34 -16.25 24.18 20.80
CA GLY A 34 -16.63 22.75 20.84
C GLY A 34 -15.75 21.87 19.93
N HIS A 35 -15.11 22.47 18.93
CA HIS A 35 -14.08 21.88 18.07
C HIS A 35 -12.81 21.50 18.83
N ALA A 36 -12.24 22.41 19.62
CA ALA A 36 -11.05 22.15 20.44
C ALA A 36 -11.32 21.04 21.46
N TYR A 37 -12.47 21.09 22.14
CA TYR A 37 -12.88 20.05 23.08
C TYR A 37 -12.99 18.67 22.43
N LEU A 38 -13.60 18.59 21.23
CA LEU A 38 -13.72 17.35 20.48
C LEU A 38 -12.33 16.81 20.05
N LYS A 39 -11.46 17.68 19.53
CA LYS A 39 -10.08 17.30 19.18
C LYS A 39 -9.33 16.76 20.39
N CYS A 40 -9.37 17.43 21.54
CA CYS A 40 -8.74 16.95 22.77
C CYS A 40 -9.25 15.56 23.19
N LYS A 41 -10.56 15.33 23.14
CA LYS A 41 -11.15 14.02 23.47
C LYS A 41 -10.72 12.93 22.49
N LEU A 42 -10.78 13.21 21.20
CA LEU A 42 -10.39 12.25 20.16
C LEU A 42 -8.89 11.95 20.21
N ASN A 43 -8.04 12.96 20.40
CA ASN A 43 -6.60 12.77 20.61
C ASN A 43 -6.32 11.85 21.80
N ARG A 44 -7.00 12.06 22.93
CA ARG A 44 -6.84 11.19 24.10
C ARG A 44 -7.22 9.74 23.80
N VAL A 45 -8.32 9.51 23.08
CA VAL A 45 -8.74 8.15 22.69
C VAL A 45 -7.72 7.51 21.75
N MET A 46 -7.26 8.24 20.73
CA MET A 46 -6.26 7.74 19.78
C MET A 46 -4.93 7.42 20.49
N GLN A 47 -4.48 8.27 21.40
CA GLN A 47 -3.28 8.03 22.18
C GLN A 47 -3.39 6.78 23.05
N GLN A 48 -4.53 6.59 23.75
CA GLN A 48 -4.78 5.39 24.53
C GLN A 48 -4.75 4.12 23.68
N LEU A 49 -5.27 4.16 22.45
CA LEU A 49 -5.23 3.04 21.52
C LEU A 49 -3.81 2.77 20.99
N CYS A 50 -3.01 3.82 20.73
CA CYS A 50 -1.61 3.70 20.33
C CYS A 50 -0.72 3.10 21.44
N GLU A 51 -1.02 3.41 22.70
CA GLU A 51 -0.22 2.98 23.85
C GLU A 51 -0.62 1.59 24.40
N ALA A 52 -1.85 1.15 24.13
CA ALA A 52 -2.35 -0.15 24.56
C ALA A 52 -1.48 -1.31 24.01
N ASP A 53 -1.09 -2.24 24.89
CA ASP A 53 -0.35 -3.44 24.48
C ASP A 53 -1.20 -4.40 23.65
N SER A 54 -2.50 -4.43 23.93
CA SER A 54 -3.50 -5.04 23.06
C SER A 54 -4.83 -4.30 23.24
N PHE A 55 -5.42 -3.85 22.14
CA PHE A 55 -6.76 -3.26 22.14
C PHE A 55 -7.81 -4.19 21.50
N PHE A 56 -7.43 -5.45 21.19
CA PHE A 56 -8.33 -6.47 20.67
C PHE A 56 -7.99 -7.85 21.21
N ASP A 57 -9.01 -8.61 21.57
CA ASP A 57 -8.85 -10.00 22.00
C ASP A 57 -9.20 -10.94 20.83
N ILE A 58 -8.20 -11.44 20.12
CA ILE A 58 -8.39 -12.42 19.04
C ILE A 58 -7.55 -13.64 19.38
N ASP A 59 -8.21 -14.73 19.74
CA ASP A 59 -7.56 -16.03 19.87
C ASP A 59 -7.11 -16.51 18.48
N MET A 60 -5.80 -16.53 18.24
CA MET A 60 -5.18 -16.99 16.99
C MET A 60 -4.64 -18.43 17.09
N GLU A 61 -4.78 -19.11 18.23
CA GLU A 61 -4.26 -20.47 18.43
C GLU A 61 -5.13 -21.52 17.71
N GLU A 62 -6.45 -21.30 17.63
CA GLU A 62 -7.39 -22.18 16.91
C GLU A 62 -7.57 -21.82 15.42
N ALA A 63 -6.56 -21.21 14.78
CA ALA A 63 -6.68 -20.52 13.49
C ALA A 63 -7.18 -21.37 12.31
N ASN A 64 -8.50 -21.38 12.12
CA ASN A 64 -9.10 -21.54 10.81
C ASN A 64 -9.82 -20.23 10.45
N LEU A 65 -9.21 -19.44 9.55
CA LEU A 65 -9.78 -18.21 8.97
C LEU A 65 -10.38 -18.46 7.58
N SER A 66 -10.36 -19.71 7.13
CA SER A 66 -10.60 -20.12 5.75
C SER A 66 -11.81 -21.03 5.58
N ASP A 67 -12.35 -21.57 6.67
CA ASP A 67 -13.61 -22.30 6.67
C ASP A 67 -14.82 -21.37 6.54
N LEU A 68 -15.92 -21.95 6.08
CA LEU A 68 -17.15 -21.22 5.79
C LEU A 68 -18.10 -21.12 6.99
N THR A 69 -17.60 -21.50 8.18
CA THR A 69 -18.37 -21.43 9.41
C THR A 69 -18.65 -19.96 9.76
N PRO A 70 -19.83 -19.64 10.32
CA PRO A 70 -20.11 -18.29 10.82
C PRO A 70 -19.03 -17.76 11.77
N GLU A 71 -18.48 -18.64 12.61
CA GLU A 71 -17.43 -18.34 13.58
C GLU A 71 -16.13 -17.93 12.89
N SER A 72 -15.71 -18.67 11.86
CA SER A 72 -14.52 -18.33 11.06
C SER A 72 -14.69 -17.05 10.27
N LYS A 73 -15.87 -16.83 9.67
CA LYS A 73 -16.19 -15.57 8.99
C LYS A 73 -16.16 -14.39 9.95
N ALA A 74 -16.72 -14.54 11.15
CA ALA A 74 -16.70 -13.52 12.19
C ALA A 74 -15.27 -13.22 12.67
N LYS A 75 -14.46 -14.27 12.90
CA LYS A 75 -13.05 -14.16 13.28
C LYS A 75 -12.22 -13.49 12.17
N SER A 76 -12.39 -13.90 10.92
CA SER A 76 -11.75 -13.30 9.75
C SER A 76 -12.08 -11.82 9.62
N LEU A 77 -13.35 -11.44 9.77
CA LEU A 77 -13.77 -10.04 9.78
C LEU A 77 -13.13 -9.26 10.95
N LYS A 78 -13.04 -9.86 12.14
CA LYS A 78 -12.40 -9.24 13.29
C LYS A 78 -10.91 -8.99 13.03
N VAL A 79 -10.19 -9.96 12.49
CA VAL A 79 -8.78 -9.83 12.10
C VAL A 79 -8.59 -8.74 11.03
N GLN A 80 -9.44 -8.74 10.00
CA GLN A 80 -9.44 -7.71 8.96
C GLN A 80 -9.61 -6.29 9.53
N GLN A 81 -10.61 -6.09 10.39
CA GLN A 81 -10.85 -4.79 11.03
C GLN A 81 -9.72 -4.38 11.95
N THR A 82 -9.13 -5.33 12.68
CA THR A 82 -7.97 -5.07 13.53
C THR A 82 -6.74 -4.62 12.74
N LEU A 83 -6.43 -5.28 11.61
CA LEU A 83 -5.35 -4.84 10.72
C LEU A 83 -5.57 -3.41 10.23
N HIS A 84 -6.82 -3.07 9.86
CA HIS A 84 -7.19 -1.69 9.51
C HIS A 84 -7.06 -0.70 10.67
N CYS A 85 -7.39 -1.10 11.91
CA CYS A 85 -7.14 -0.26 13.08
C CYS A 85 -5.65 0.03 13.24
N TYR A 86 -4.77 -0.96 13.07
CA TYR A 86 -3.33 -0.71 13.09
C TYR A 86 -2.88 0.24 11.99
N GLU A 87 -3.36 0.07 10.74
CA GLU A 87 -3.05 0.99 9.65
C GLU A 87 -3.48 2.43 9.98
N ALA A 88 -4.65 2.61 10.61
CA ALA A 88 -5.15 3.90 11.05
C ALA A 88 -4.33 4.52 12.18
N LEU A 89 -3.93 3.72 13.19
CA LEU A 89 -3.12 4.19 14.32
C LEU A 89 -1.68 4.53 13.89
N ILE A 90 -1.12 3.75 12.96
CA ILE A 90 0.16 4.08 12.32
C ILE A 90 0.04 5.40 11.57
N ALA A 91 -1.04 5.59 10.81
CA ALA A 91 -1.28 6.84 10.11
C ALA A 91 -1.42 8.03 11.06
N HIS A 92 -2.21 7.89 12.12
CA HIS A 92 -2.33 8.88 13.18
C HIS A 92 -0.97 9.25 13.77
N THR A 93 -0.16 8.24 14.13
CA THR A 93 1.17 8.46 14.73
C THR A 93 2.07 9.30 13.81
N VAL A 94 2.03 9.06 12.49
CA VAL A 94 2.80 9.84 11.52
C VAL A 94 2.18 11.22 11.25
N MET A 95 0.86 11.33 11.24
CA MET A 95 0.15 12.60 11.04
C MET A 95 0.35 13.58 12.20
N GLN A 96 0.47 13.08 13.43
CA GLN A 96 0.73 13.87 14.63
C GLN A 96 2.23 14.12 14.89
N TRP A 97 3.11 13.57 14.07
CA TRP A 97 4.55 13.67 14.30
C TRP A 97 5.03 15.10 14.05
N THR A 98 5.61 15.70 15.10
CA THR A 98 6.25 17.02 15.10
C THR A 98 7.72 16.93 15.54
N LEU A 99 8.48 18.03 15.37
CA LEU A 99 9.87 18.12 15.84
C LEU A 99 10.03 17.95 17.36
N THR A 100 8.99 18.27 18.12
CA THR A 100 8.96 18.18 19.59
C THR A 100 8.47 16.82 20.08
N SER A 101 8.07 15.92 19.17
CA SER A 101 7.54 14.62 19.56
C SER A 101 8.63 13.70 20.09
N GLU A 102 8.40 13.10 21.26
CA GLU A 102 9.31 12.14 21.88
C GLU A 102 8.87 10.70 21.59
N ASP A 103 9.85 9.83 21.34
CA ASP A 103 9.67 8.39 21.14
C ASP A 103 8.72 7.96 19.98
N THR A 104 8.38 8.87 19.07
CA THR A 104 7.42 8.59 17.98
C THR A 104 7.86 7.45 17.08
N ALA A 105 9.16 7.36 16.76
CA ALA A 105 9.70 6.28 15.94
C ALA A 105 9.52 4.91 16.61
N THR A 106 9.78 4.79 17.91
CA THR A 106 9.58 3.53 18.65
C THR A 106 8.11 3.14 18.68
N LYS A 107 7.22 4.10 18.98
CA LYS A 107 5.76 3.87 19.00
C LYS A 107 5.25 3.42 17.63
N LEU A 108 5.66 4.11 16.57
CA LEU A 108 5.35 3.76 15.18
C LEU A 108 5.81 2.33 14.86
N TYR A 109 7.05 1.99 15.20
CA TYR A 109 7.60 0.67 14.92
C TYR A 109 6.92 -0.43 15.76
N LYS A 110 6.55 -0.15 17.01
CA LYS A 110 5.76 -1.07 17.87
C LYS A 110 4.42 -1.41 17.21
N LEU A 111 3.67 -0.40 16.77
CA LEU A 111 2.39 -0.58 16.08
C LEU A 111 2.55 -1.38 14.78
N PHE A 112 3.56 -1.05 13.98
CA PHE A 112 3.89 -1.80 12.78
C PHE A 112 4.21 -3.26 13.10
N LYS A 113 5.04 -3.54 14.10
CA LYS A 113 5.41 -4.91 14.48
C LYS A 113 4.19 -5.72 14.89
N ALA A 114 3.29 -5.15 15.67
CA ALA A 114 2.06 -5.82 16.09
C ALA A 114 1.12 -6.09 14.89
N CYS A 115 0.99 -5.12 13.98
CA CYS A 115 0.27 -5.28 12.71
C CYS A 115 0.86 -6.42 11.87
N ASN A 116 2.18 -6.40 11.66
CA ASN A 116 2.87 -7.39 10.85
C ASN A 116 2.80 -8.79 11.49
N GLN A 117 2.92 -8.88 12.81
CA GLN A 117 2.76 -10.15 13.53
C GLN A 117 1.37 -10.74 13.33
N LEU A 118 0.31 -9.94 13.47
CA LEU A 118 -1.05 -10.39 13.21
C LEU A 118 -1.22 -10.83 11.75
N LEU A 119 -0.67 -10.08 10.80
CA LEU A 119 -0.72 -10.41 9.39
C LEU A 119 -0.02 -11.74 9.07
N GLU A 120 1.16 -12.00 9.66
CA GLU A 120 1.86 -13.28 9.50
C GLU A 120 1.04 -14.45 10.04
N GLN A 121 0.33 -14.28 11.17
CA GLN A 121 -0.56 -15.31 11.73
C GLN A 121 -1.76 -15.64 10.82
N THR A 122 -2.11 -14.77 9.87
CA THR A 122 -3.18 -15.05 8.90
C THR A 122 -2.75 -15.93 7.73
N LYS A 123 -1.43 -16.06 7.51
CA LYS A 123 -0.91 -16.87 6.41
C LYS A 123 -1.13 -18.34 6.77
N VAL A 124 -1.86 -19.04 5.89
CA VAL A 124 -2.11 -20.48 6.06
C VAL A 124 -0.77 -21.21 6.08
N LEU A 125 -0.40 -21.75 7.24
CA LEU A 125 0.69 -22.72 7.33
C LEU A 125 0.39 -23.86 6.35
N PRO A 126 1.32 -24.21 5.43
CA PRO A 126 1.11 -25.33 4.53
C PRO A 126 0.75 -26.53 5.39
N LYS A 127 -0.43 -27.12 5.16
CA LYS A 127 -0.86 -28.33 5.85
C LYS A 127 0.28 -29.33 5.73
N SER A 128 1.02 -29.56 6.81
CA SER A 128 1.94 -30.69 6.90
C SER A 128 1.09 -31.91 6.57
N SER A 129 1.36 -32.52 5.42
CA SER A 129 0.69 -33.72 4.97
C SER A 129 0.94 -34.81 6.01
N LYS A 130 0.02 -34.94 6.97
CA LYS A 130 -0.09 -36.14 7.80
C LYS A 130 -0.49 -37.28 6.85
N LYS A 131 0.52 -37.92 6.27
CA LYS A 131 0.43 -39.29 5.76
C LYS A 131 -0.14 -40.16 6.87
N GLY A 132 -1.15 -40.97 6.53
CA GLY A 132 -1.31 -42.29 7.14
C GLY A 132 -2.57 -42.54 7.96
N ASN A 133 -3.57 -43.09 7.27
CA ASN A 133 -4.31 -44.33 7.60
C ASN A 133 -5.45 -44.38 8.64
N LYS A 134 -6.46 -45.17 8.20
CA LYS A 134 -7.61 -45.81 8.88
C LYS A 134 -8.88 -44.95 9.00
N SER A 135 -10.08 -45.41 8.67
CA SER A 135 -10.59 -46.61 7.97
C SER A 135 -12.06 -46.35 7.60
N LEU A 136 -12.55 -47.08 6.61
CA LEU A 136 -13.96 -47.26 6.26
C LEU A 136 -14.85 -47.61 7.46
N ASN A 137 -16.10 -47.12 7.43
CA ASN A 137 -17.36 -47.84 7.72
C ASN A 137 -18.48 -47.01 7.08
N GLU A 138 -19.02 -47.39 5.92
CA GLU A 138 -20.13 -48.35 5.75
C GLU A 138 -21.36 -48.04 6.59
N THR A 139 -22.40 -47.50 5.93
CA THR A 139 -23.77 -47.97 6.14
C THR A 139 -24.51 -47.94 4.78
N ARG A 140 -24.69 -49.16 4.25
CA ARG A 140 -25.79 -49.69 3.40
C ARG A 140 -27.14 -49.00 3.61
N GLU A 141 -28.18 -49.05 2.77
CA GLU A 141 -28.56 -49.71 1.52
C GLU A 141 -29.95 -49.15 1.16
N THR A 142 -30.24 -48.95 -0.12
CA THR A 142 -31.48 -49.35 -0.86
C THR A 142 -31.39 -48.72 -2.26
N VAL A 143 -30.82 -49.37 -3.28
CA VAL A 143 -31.34 -50.45 -4.15
C VAL A 143 -32.52 -50.05 -5.06
N LYS A 144 -32.19 -49.91 -6.36
CA LYS A 144 -32.96 -50.17 -7.61
C LYS A 144 -34.15 -49.23 -7.93
N SER A 145 -34.25 -48.63 -9.13
CA SER A 145 -34.51 -49.34 -10.40
C SER A 145 -34.35 -48.45 -11.65
N GLN A 146 -34.42 -49.10 -12.80
CA GLN A 146 -33.98 -48.76 -14.16
C GLN A 146 -34.85 -47.79 -15.00
N LYS A 147 -34.18 -47.26 -16.06
CA LYS A 147 -34.62 -47.09 -17.48
C LYS A 147 -35.61 -45.96 -17.92
N SER A 148 -35.07 -45.16 -18.85
CA SER A 148 -35.61 -44.77 -20.19
C SER A 148 -36.56 -43.56 -20.38
N GLN A 149 -36.04 -42.62 -21.19
CA GLN A 149 -36.64 -41.86 -22.32
C GLN A 149 -37.79 -40.84 -22.16
N LYS A 150 -37.47 -39.63 -22.68
CA LYS A 150 -38.23 -38.70 -23.54
C LYS A 150 -39.49 -37.95 -23.03
N SER A 151 -39.36 -36.62 -23.10
CA SER A 151 -40.30 -35.62 -23.66
C SER A 151 -41.20 -34.78 -22.73
N GLN A 152 -41.19 -33.47 -23.06
CA GLN A 152 -42.24 -32.44 -22.91
C GLN A 152 -42.48 -31.75 -21.55
N LYS A 153 -41.84 -30.57 -21.41
CA LYS A 153 -42.44 -29.23 -21.27
C LYS A 153 -43.85 -29.15 -20.66
N GLU A 154 -43.94 -28.73 -19.39
CA GLU A 154 -45.06 -27.92 -18.91
C GLU A 154 -44.68 -26.98 -17.76
N LYS A 155 -45.32 -25.81 -17.76
CA LYS A 155 -45.08 -24.67 -16.88
C LYS A 155 -45.61 -24.93 -15.48
N GLY A 156 -44.75 -24.85 -14.46
CA GLY A 156 -45.14 -24.74 -13.06
C GLY A 156 -44.19 -23.80 -12.33
N LYS A 157 -44.68 -22.61 -11.96
CA LYS A 157 -43.98 -21.68 -11.06
C LYS A 157 -43.95 -22.29 -9.66
N GLY A 158 -42.90 -23.05 -9.35
CA GLY A 158 -42.50 -23.42 -8.00
C GLY A 158 -41.57 -22.36 -7.39
N PRO A 159 -41.45 -22.30 -6.05
CA PRO A 159 -40.79 -21.21 -5.35
C PRO A 159 -39.33 -21.11 -5.77
N VAL A 160 -38.91 -19.88 -6.07
CA VAL A 160 -37.54 -19.51 -6.43
C VAL A 160 -36.59 -20.04 -5.38
N LYS A 161 -35.85 -21.10 -5.70
CA LYS A 161 -34.69 -21.51 -4.93
C LYS A 161 -33.73 -20.33 -4.92
N LEU A 162 -33.55 -19.72 -3.75
CA LEU A 162 -32.53 -18.71 -3.41
C LEU A 162 -31.09 -19.28 -3.50
N SER A 163 -30.81 -20.14 -4.47
CA SER A 163 -29.51 -20.79 -4.66
C SER A 163 -28.55 -19.99 -5.56
N ASN A 164 -28.78 -18.70 -5.73
CA ASN A 164 -27.82 -17.76 -6.31
C ASN A 164 -27.04 -16.98 -5.24
N LEU A 165 -26.96 -17.50 -4.01
CA LEU A 165 -25.83 -17.19 -3.16
C LEU A 165 -24.61 -17.84 -3.79
N VAL A 166 -23.74 -16.97 -4.31
CA VAL A 166 -22.34 -17.19 -4.67
C VAL A 166 -21.82 -18.45 -3.97
N LYS A 167 -21.31 -19.41 -4.75
CA LYS A 167 -20.47 -20.47 -4.20
C LYS A 167 -19.28 -19.78 -3.52
N ASP A 168 -19.43 -19.45 -2.24
CA ASP A 168 -18.37 -19.04 -1.34
C ASP A 168 -17.40 -20.23 -1.30
N LYS A 169 -16.45 -20.25 -2.23
CA LYS A 169 -15.32 -21.16 -2.11
C LYS A 169 -14.52 -20.63 -0.93
N ALA A 170 -14.34 -21.47 0.09
CA ALA A 170 -13.32 -21.30 1.11
C ALA A 170 -12.02 -20.87 0.41
N GLY A 171 -11.63 -19.61 0.61
CA GLY A 171 -10.44 -19.00 0.04
C GLY A 171 -9.43 -18.71 1.14
N PRO A 172 -8.16 -18.48 0.80
CA PRO A 172 -7.19 -17.98 1.78
C PRO A 172 -7.69 -16.66 2.37
N PHE A 173 -7.32 -16.38 3.62
CA PHE A 173 -7.59 -15.09 4.25
C PHE A 173 -7.14 -13.96 3.32
N LYS A 174 -8.04 -13.02 3.05
CA LYS A 174 -7.78 -11.85 2.22
C LYS A 174 -7.87 -10.61 3.10
N PRO A 175 -6.78 -9.84 3.30
CA PRO A 175 -6.86 -8.55 3.98
C PRO A 175 -7.81 -7.59 3.25
N LEU A 176 -8.34 -6.62 3.98
CA LEU A 176 -9.06 -5.50 3.37
C LEU A 176 -8.07 -4.60 2.59
N PRO A 177 -8.55 -3.84 1.58
CA PRO A 177 -7.71 -2.87 0.87
C PRO A 177 -7.06 -1.87 1.82
N CYS A 178 -5.83 -1.44 1.51
CA CYS A 178 -5.13 -0.46 2.35
C CYS A 178 -5.98 0.80 2.55
N LEU A 179 -5.99 1.30 3.79
CA LEU A 179 -6.86 2.40 4.20
C LEU A 179 -6.37 3.79 3.76
N TRP A 180 -5.09 3.89 3.41
CA TRP A 180 -4.44 5.17 3.17
C TRP A 180 -4.97 5.88 1.91
N ASN A 181 -4.80 7.19 1.89
CA ASN A 181 -5.03 8.02 0.71
C ASN A 181 -3.68 8.45 0.08
N PRO A 182 -3.69 9.00 -1.15
CA PRO A 182 -2.46 9.45 -1.82
C PRO A 182 -1.67 10.49 -1.01
N GLY A 183 -2.35 11.40 -0.29
CA GLY A 183 -1.69 12.40 0.56
C GLY A 183 -0.89 11.78 1.70
N PHE A 184 -1.45 10.78 2.39
CA PHE A 184 -0.72 10.05 3.42
C PHE A 184 0.40 9.19 2.83
N CYS A 185 0.17 8.56 1.67
CA CYS A 185 1.21 7.84 0.94
C CYS A 185 2.41 8.75 0.65
N GLN A 186 2.17 9.99 0.20
CA GLN A 186 3.23 10.98 0.01
C GLN A 186 3.99 11.24 1.32
N LYS A 187 3.28 11.50 2.43
CA LYS A 187 3.91 11.78 3.73
C LYS A 187 4.79 10.61 4.23
N ILE A 188 4.37 9.37 3.99
CA ILE A 188 5.18 8.17 4.31
C ILE A 188 6.42 8.05 3.40
N ILE A 189 6.27 8.28 2.10
CA ILE A 189 7.41 8.25 1.17
C ILE A 189 8.40 9.38 1.51
N GLU A 190 7.90 10.56 1.89
CA GLU A 190 8.71 11.69 2.37
C GLU A 190 9.47 11.32 3.65
N LEU A 191 8.79 10.68 4.62
CA LEU A 191 9.41 10.17 5.85
C LEU A 191 10.57 9.22 5.54
N LEU A 192 10.42 8.32 4.56
CA LEU A 192 11.42 7.30 4.25
C LEU A 192 12.54 7.79 3.35
N TYR A 193 12.24 8.66 2.40
CA TYR A 193 13.12 8.91 1.25
C TYR A 193 13.46 10.39 1.02
N SER A 194 12.81 11.34 1.70
CA SER A 194 13.23 12.75 1.60
C SER A 194 14.52 13.00 2.39
N ASP A 195 15.44 13.81 1.88
CA ASP A 195 16.59 14.22 2.68
C ASP A 195 16.14 15.15 3.83
N GLU A 196 15.20 16.04 3.55
CA GLU A 196 14.66 17.00 4.49
C GLU A 196 13.18 16.74 4.78
N VAL A 197 12.81 16.74 6.07
CA VAL A 197 11.43 16.60 6.54
C VAL A 197 11.26 17.62 7.64
N SER A 198 10.41 18.63 7.42
CA SER A 198 10.24 19.76 8.34
C SER A 198 9.57 19.38 9.67
N TRP A 199 8.85 18.26 9.68
CA TRP A 199 8.01 17.84 10.80
C TRP A 199 8.56 16.68 11.64
N ALA A 200 9.74 16.11 11.30
CA ALA A 200 10.34 15.02 12.07
C ALA A 200 11.86 15.15 12.20
N SER A 201 12.37 14.92 13.42
CA SER A 201 13.80 15.00 13.69
C SER A 201 14.60 13.96 12.91
N LEU A 202 15.83 14.30 12.51
CA LEU A 202 16.67 13.40 11.73
C LEU A 202 16.96 12.08 12.47
N GLU A 203 17.19 12.15 13.78
CA GLU A 203 17.49 10.99 14.62
C GLU A 203 16.34 9.98 14.60
N GLN A 204 15.11 10.40 14.93
CA GLN A 204 13.98 9.50 14.95
C GLN A 204 13.60 8.99 13.55
N ARG A 205 13.75 9.82 12.50
CA ARG A 205 13.58 9.38 11.11
C ARG A 205 14.54 8.24 10.76
N ASN A 206 15.81 8.36 11.14
CA ASN A 206 16.82 7.35 10.85
C ASN A 206 16.54 6.01 11.55
N GLN A 207 15.92 6.04 12.74
CA GLN A 207 15.49 4.81 13.42
C GLN A 207 14.49 4.01 12.59
N ILE A 208 13.58 4.68 11.88
CA ILE A 208 12.61 4.05 10.98
C ILE A 208 13.27 3.65 9.65
N ARG A 209 14.09 4.54 9.06
CA ARG A 209 14.77 4.30 7.77
C ARG A 209 15.75 3.12 7.81
N ALA A 210 16.24 2.77 8.99
CA ALA A 210 17.07 1.57 9.16
C ALA A 210 16.29 0.24 9.09
N ARG A 211 14.94 0.28 9.05
CA ARG A 211 14.08 -0.90 9.17
C ARG A 211 13.55 -1.39 7.82
N ARG A 212 14.27 -2.31 7.19
CA ARG A 212 13.90 -2.93 5.90
C ARG A 212 12.46 -3.47 5.86
N ASP A 213 12.02 -4.11 6.94
CA ASP A 213 10.67 -4.66 7.05
C ASP A 213 9.59 -3.57 7.00
N PHE A 214 9.84 -2.42 7.64
CA PHE A 214 8.94 -1.27 7.57
C PHE A 214 8.89 -0.67 6.16
N HIS A 215 10.04 -0.53 5.48
CA HIS A 215 10.08 -0.07 4.08
C HIS A 215 9.21 -0.95 3.19
N MET A 216 9.37 -2.27 3.28
CA MET A 216 8.63 -3.23 2.47
C MET A 216 7.13 -3.19 2.74
N TRP A 217 6.72 -3.03 3.99
CA TRP A 217 5.31 -2.89 4.33
C TRP A 217 4.73 -1.57 3.80
N ALA A 218 5.40 -0.45 4.06
CA ALA A 218 4.97 0.87 3.62
C ALA A 218 4.85 0.97 2.09
N LEU A 219 5.86 0.49 1.35
CA LEU A 219 5.84 0.52 -0.11
C LEU A 219 4.71 -0.36 -0.69
N ARG A 220 4.43 -1.54 -0.11
CA ARG A 220 3.30 -2.37 -0.54
C ARG A 220 1.96 -1.70 -0.28
N SER A 221 1.81 -1.02 0.84
CA SER A 221 0.62 -0.22 1.14
C SER A 221 0.43 0.92 0.15
N VAL A 222 1.50 1.67 -0.14
CA VAL A 222 1.49 2.73 -1.17
C VAL A 222 1.14 2.15 -2.54
N GLN A 223 1.77 1.05 -2.94
CA GLN A 223 1.47 0.35 -4.19
C GLN A 223 -0.01 -0.05 -4.28
N SER A 224 -0.58 -0.60 -3.19
CA SER A 224 -1.99 -0.98 -3.14
C SER A 224 -2.92 0.21 -3.34
N VAL A 225 -2.59 1.38 -2.78
CA VAL A 225 -3.38 2.60 -2.96
C VAL A 225 -3.29 3.09 -4.40
N LEU A 226 -2.08 3.15 -4.97
CA LEU A 226 -1.85 3.66 -6.32
C LEU A 226 -2.45 2.79 -7.43
N LEU A 227 -2.67 1.50 -7.16
CA LEU A 227 -3.35 0.58 -8.09
C LEU A 227 -4.87 0.65 -8.02
N THR A 228 -5.45 1.53 -7.19
CA THR A 228 -6.91 1.67 -7.10
C THR A 228 -7.43 2.52 -8.27
N ASP A 229 -8.55 2.12 -8.87
CA ASP A 229 -9.09 2.74 -10.09
C ASP A 229 -9.73 4.14 -9.88
N ASN A 230 -9.78 4.65 -8.64
CA ASN A 230 -10.57 5.82 -8.26
C ASN A 230 -9.76 6.96 -7.63
N ILE A 231 -8.49 7.10 -7.99
CA ILE A 231 -7.66 8.21 -7.51
C ILE A 231 -8.09 9.51 -8.18
N ASP A 232 -8.26 10.57 -7.40
CA ASP A 232 -8.65 11.88 -7.95
C ASP A 232 -7.53 12.48 -8.81
N LYS A 233 -7.90 13.12 -9.92
CA LYS A 233 -6.93 13.81 -10.80
C LYS A 233 -6.04 14.80 -10.04
N LYS A 234 -6.59 15.48 -9.03
CA LYS A 234 -5.83 16.40 -8.18
C LYS A 234 -4.73 15.66 -7.42
N ASP A 235 -5.06 14.53 -6.81
CA ASP A 235 -4.08 13.71 -6.09
C ASP A 235 -3.01 13.15 -7.01
N VAL A 236 -3.36 12.78 -8.24
CA VAL A 236 -2.36 12.39 -9.25
C VAL A 236 -1.43 13.57 -9.58
N ALA A 237 -1.99 14.75 -9.84
CA ALA A 237 -1.22 15.94 -10.19
C ALA A 237 -0.37 16.50 -9.04
N THR A 238 -0.66 16.17 -7.77
CA THR A 238 0.08 16.66 -6.61
C THR A 238 0.85 15.55 -5.89
N ASN A 239 0.14 14.61 -5.29
CA ASN A 239 0.70 13.60 -4.38
C ASN A 239 1.48 12.54 -5.16
N VAL A 240 0.95 12.04 -6.28
CA VAL A 240 1.63 11.03 -7.10
C VAL A 240 2.88 11.61 -7.78
N VAL A 241 2.84 12.86 -8.26
CA VAL A 241 4.03 13.56 -8.76
C VAL A 241 5.12 13.60 -7.69
N ARG A 242 4.78 14.02 -6.46
CA ARG A 242 5.75 14.11 -5.35
C ARG A 242 6.33 12.75 -4.96
N ILE A 243 5.51 11.70 -4.93
CA ILE A 243 5.99 10.33 -4.71
C ILE A 243 6.98 9.93 -5.82
N ALA A 244 6.64 10.20 -7.09
CA ALA A 244 7.50 9.90 -8.22
C ALA A 244 8.84 10.66 -8.14
N THR A 245 8.84 11.94 -7.77
CA THR A 245 10.05 12.74 -7.57
C THR A 245 10.98 12.13 -6.51
N LEU A 246 10.43 11.74 -5.35
CA LEU A 246 11.23 11.15 -4.27
C LEU A 246 11.83 9.80 -4.68
N LEU A 247 11.02 8.94 -5.32
CA LEU A 247 11.48 7.63 -5.77
C LEU A 247 12.42 7.71 -6.97
N TYR A 248 12.26 8.68 -7.87
CA TYR A 248 13.23 8.95 -8.93
C TYR A 248 14.61 9.27 -8.32
N ASN A 249 14.65 10.23 -7.39
CA ASN A 249 15.90 10.66 -6.75
C ASN A 249 16.59 9.56 -5.95
N LYS A 250 15.83 8.69 -5.27
CA LYS A 250 16.42 7.62 -4.45
C LYS A 250 16.63 6.31 -5.19
N ALA A 251 15.66 5.84 -5.95
CA ALA A 251 15.66 4.51 -6.54
C ALA A 251 16.13 4.47 -8.00
N VAL A 252 16.13 5.60 -8.72
CA VAL A 252 16.63 5.65 -10.11
C VAL A 252 18.00 6.33 -10.15
N VAL A 253 18.09 7.59 -9.70
CA VAL A 253 19.36 8.36 -9.72
C VAL A 253 20.40 7.74 -8.78
N ARG A 254 19.98 7.28 -7.59
CA ARG A 254 20.86 6.66 -6.58
C ARG A 254 20.63 5.15 -6.47
N PHE A 255 20.33 4.49 -7.59
CA PHE A 255 19.98 3.06 -7.64
C PHE A 255 20.98 2.17 -6.88
N GLN A 256 22.29 2.33 -7.10
CA GLN A 256 23.33 1.58 -6.40
C GLN A 256 23.23 1.68 -4.87
N ASN A 257 22.93 2.86 -4.34
CA ASN A 257 22.78 3.05 -2.89
C ASN A 257 21.56 2.31 -2.33
N MET A 258 20.49 2.23 -3.12
CA MET A 258 19.29 1.48 -2.72
C MET A 258 19.53 -0.03 -2.74
N CYS A 259 20.21 -0.56 -3.76
CA CYS A 259 20.62 -1.97 -3.79
C CYS A 259 21.56 -2.29 -2.62
N GLY A 260 22.54 -1.42 -2.34
CA GLY A 260 23.43 -1.56 -1.19
C GLY A 260 22.73 -1.54 0.17
N PHE A 261 21.54 -0.93 0.27
CA PHE A 261 20.71 -1.00 1.47
C PHE A 261 19.94 -2.32 1.57
N ASP A 262 19.16 -2.65 0.52
CA ASP A 262 18.40 -3.87 0.35
C ASP A 262 17.82 -3.96 -1.08
N ASP A 263 18.18 -5.02 -1.81
CA ASP A 263 17.76 -5.20 -3.21
C ASP A 263 16.24 -5.35 -3.39
N GLN A 264 15.56 -5.97 -2.41
CA GLN A 264 14.11 -6.16 -2.47
C GLN A 264 13.37 -4.84 -2.23
N VAL A 265 13.90 -3.97 -1.36
CA VAL A 265 13.41 -2.60 -1.21
C VAL A 265 13.66 -1.79 -2.48
N ALA A 266 14.85 -1.89 -3.08
CA ALA A 266 15.16 -1.22 -4.35
C ALA A 266 14.18 -1.62 -5.46
N LEU A 267 13.93 -2.94 -5.61
CA LEU A 267 12.95 -3.47 -6.55
C LEU A 267 11.55 -2.88 -6.31
N THR A 268 11.06 -2.90 -5.07
CA THR A 268 9.71 -2.41 -4.77
C THR A 268 9.60 -0.88 -4.91
N CYS A 269 10.67 -0.12 -4.64
CA CYS A 269 10.70 1.31 -4.97
C CYS A 269 10.55 1.56 -6.48
N LEU A 270 11.23 0.77 -7.32
CA LEU A 270 11.07 0.85 -8.77
C LEU A 270 9.65 0.46 -9.22
N GLU A 271 9.01 -0.50 -8.55
CA GLU A 271 7.62 -0.91 -8.86
C GLU A 271 6.66 0.24 -8.61
N VAL A 272 6.80 0.90 -7.45
CA VAL A 272 6.01 2.09 -7.09
C VAL A 272 6.29 3.24 -8.05
N PHE A 273 7.55 3.51 -8.37
CA PHE A 273 7.92 4.56 -9.32
C PHE A 273 7.27 4.32 -10.70
N LYS A 274 7.35 3.09 -11.23
CA LYS A 274 6.70 2.72 -12.48
C LYS A 274 5.18 2.90 -12.42
N THR A 275 4.55 2.54 -11.31
CA THR A 275 3.11 2.76 -11.11
C THR A 275 2.78 4.25 -11.09
N CYS A 276 3.59 5.10 -10.46
CA CYS A 276 3.43 6.54 -10.54
C CYS A 276 3.51 7.04 -12.00
N LEU A 277 4.52 6.62 -12.76
CA LEU A 277 4.64 6.98 -14.18
C LEU A 277 3.41 6.51 -14.99
N THR A 278 2.93 5.30 -14.75
CA THR A 278 1.73 4.76 -15.40
C THR A 278 0.52 5.65 -15.17
N LEU A 279 0.31 6.12 -13.93
CA LEU A 279 -0.76 7.06 -13.61
C LEU A 279 -0.54 8.43 -14.27
N LEU A 280 0.68 8.96 -14.24
CA LEU A 280 1.00 10.29 -14.79
C LEU A 280 0.86 10.36 -16.31
N PHE A 281 1.27 9.30 -17.02
CA PHE A 281 1.11 9.18 -18.47
C PHE A 281 -0.28 8.65 -18.89
N SER A 282 -1.11 8.24 -17.93
CA SER A 282 -2.43 7.71 -18.25
C SER A 282 -3.31 8.77 -18.93
N PRO A 283 -3.95 8.45 -20.07
CA PRO A 283 -4.88 9.36 -20.72
C PRO A 283 -6.10 9.66 -19.85
N LEU A 284 -6.38 8.86 -18.82
CA LEU A 284 -7.48 9.06 -17.87
C LEU A 284 -7.39 10.42 -17.17
N TYR A 285 -6.18 10.87 -16.82
CA TYR A 285 -5.97 12.11 -16.07
C TYR A 285 -5.65 13.30 -16.98
N MET A 286 -5.28 13.06 -18.24
CA MET A 286 -4.95 14.09 -19.23
C MET A 286 -3.96 15.14 -18.68
N LEU A 287 -2.90 14.67 -18.00
CA LEU A 287 -1.85 15.54 -17.49
C LEU A 287 -0.88 15.89 -18.62
N LYS A 288 -0.46 17.14 -18.66
CA LYS A 288 0.60 17.59 -19.58
C LYS A 288 1.96 17.16 -19.02
N MET A 289 2.82 16.62 -19.86
CA MET A 289 4.13 16.12 -19.45
C MET A 289 4.99 17.22 -18.82
N GLU A 290 4.88 18.43 -19.34
CA GLU A 290 5.57 19.63 -18.87
C GLU A 290 5.18 19.99 -17.42
N CYS A 291 3.99 19.56 -16.96
CA CYS A 291 3.52 19.86 -15.60
C CYS A 291 4.12 18.95 -14.53
N PHE A 292 4.69 17.80 -14.89
CA PHE A 292 5.20 16.85 -13.90
C PHE A 292 6.63 16.39 -14.13
N LEU A 293 7.11 16.30 -15.38
CA LEU A 293 8.45 15.79 -15.65
C LEU A 293 9.55 16.68 -15.08
N SER A 294 9.43 17.99 -15.25
CA SER A 294 10.31 19.00 -14.66
C SER A 294 10.35 18.91 -13.12
N ILE A 295 9.22 18.62 -12.49
CA ILE A 295 9.10 18.43 -11.04
C ILE A 295 9.77 17.12 -10.61
N ILE A 296 9.66 16.05 -11.40
CA ILE A 296 10.31 14.77 -11.11
C ILE A 296 11.82 14.89 -11.22
N THR A 297 12.33 15.52 -12.29
CA THR A 297 13.77 15.69 -12.52
C THR A 297 14.39 16.80 -11.69
N GLY A 298 13.58 17.73 -11.16
CA GLY A 298 14.06 18.92 -10.47
C GLY A 298 14.73 19.93 -11.41
N THR A 299 14.38 19.89 -12.70
CA THR A 299 14.95 20.76 -13.74
C THR A 299 13.86 21.61 -14.38
N ASN A 300 14.22 22.79 -14.91
CA ASN A 300 13.29 23.65 -15.65
C ASN A 300 13.32 23.38 -17.17
N GLU A 301 13.78 22.19 -17.56
CA GLU A 301 14.00 21.83 -18.96
C GLU A 301 12.72 21.36 -19.66
N PRO A 302 12.67 21.37 -21.00
CA PRO A 302 11.56 20.80 -21.76
C PRO A 302 11.30 19.33 -21.42
N ALA A 303 10.06 18.88 -21.65
CA ALA A 303 9.64 17.50 -21.38
C ALA A 303 10.56 16.44 -22.03
N SER A 304 11.04 16.69 -23.26
CA SER A 304 11.96 15.81 -23.97
C SER A 304 13.30 15.64 -23.26
N GLU A 305 13.85 16.72 -22.70
CA GLU A 305 15.12 16.68 -21.97
C GLU A 305 14.93 16.04 -20.59
N CYS A 306 13.80 16.27 -19.95
CA CYS A 306 13.46 15.58 -18.70
C CYS A 306 13.32 14.05 -18.93
N LEU A 307 12.66 13.63 -20.02
CA LEU A 307 12.59 12.21 -20.39
C LEU A 307 13.98 11.62 -20.65
N ALA A 308 14.83 12.34 -21.41
CA ALA A 308 16.20 11.91 -21.66
C ALA A 308 16.99 11.76 -20.35
N SER A 309 16.85 12.70 -19.41
CA SER A 309 17.48 12.61 -18.08
C SER A 309 17.03 11.38 -17.30
N ILE A 310 15.73 11.07 -17.30
CA ILE A 310 15.23 9.86 -16.63
C ILE A 310 15.79 8.61 -17.32
N LEU A 311 15.80 8.56 -18.66
CA LEU A 311 16.32 7.45 -19.44
C LEU A 311 17.82 7.23 -19.21
N ASP A 312 18.62 8.30 -19.12
CA ASP A 312 20.06 8.20 -18.83
C ASP A 312 20.32 7.61 -17.45
N ASN A 313 19.52 8.00 -16.44
CA ASN A 313 19.64 7.42 -15.10
C ASN A 313 19.17 5.95 -15.07
N VAL A 314 18.12 5.60 -15.82
CA VAL A 314 17.71 4.20 -16.00
C VAL A 314 18.81 3.39 -16.69
N HIS A 315 19.44 3.94 -17.73
CA HIS A 315 20.58 3.32 -18.40
C HIS A 315 21.76 3.13 -17.46
N THR A 316 22.08 4.12 -16.64
CA THR A 316 23.13 4.01 -15.62
C THR A 316 22.82 2.89 -14.61
N ALA A 317 21.56 2.76 -14.17
CA ALA A 317 21.14 1.66 -13.30
C ALA A 317 21.26 0.28 -13.98
N LEU A 318 20.95 0.19 -15.29
CA LEU A 318 21.13 -1.03 -16.08
C LEU A 318 22.61 -1.42 -16.20
N GLN A 319 23.49 -0.45 -16.48
CA GLN A 319 24.94 -0.67 -16.55
C GLN A 319 25.50 -1.16 -15.22
N HIS A 320 24.98 -0.67 -14.09
CA HIS A 320 25.37 -1.15 -12.77
C HIS A 320 25.03 -2.63 -12.57
N ILE A 321 23.82 -3.07 -12.93
CA ILE A 321 23.43 -4.49 -12.87
C ILE A 321 24.33 -5.34 -13.77
N GLU A 322 24.71 -4.82 -14.94
CA GLU A 322 25.59 -5.51 -15.89
C GLU A 322 27.01 -5.68 -15.35
N ALA A 323 27.57 -4.64 -14.71
CA ALA A 323 28.90 -4.68 -14.13
C ALA A 323 28.99 -5.62 -12.90
N ASP A 324 27.94 -5.68 -12.08
CA ASP A 324 27.94 -6.41 -10.81
C ASP A 324 27.61 -7.90 -10.95
N SER A 325 27.18 -8.36 -12.15
CA SER A 325 26.73 -9.74 -12.31
C SER A 325 26.92 -10.32 -13.71
N VAL A 326 27.43 -11.56 -13.77
CA VAL A 326 27.45 -12.38 -14.99
C VAL A 326 26.01 -12.77 -15.35
N ALA A 327 25.61 -12.57 -16.60
CA ALA A 327 24.21 -12.70 -17.05
C ALA A 327 23.53 -14.02 -16.64
N ASP A 328 24.27 -15.13 -16.70
CA ASP A 328 23.76 -16.48 -16.40
C ASP A 328 23.69 -16.77 -14.89
N GLU A 329 24.43 -16.02 -14.06
CA GLU A 329 24.50 -16.19 -12.61
C GLU A 329 23.57 -15.25 -11.84
N ARG A 330 22.87 -14.35 -12.55
CA ARG A 330 21.91 -13.43 -11.94
C ARG A 330 20.80 -14.20 -11.21
N ASP A 331 20.64 -13.89 -9.93
CA ASP A 331 19.53 -14.40 -9.15
C ASP A 331 18.17 -13.86 -9.67
N LEU A 332 17.09 -14.43 -9.14
CA LEU A 332 15.73 -14.06 -9.57
C LEU A 332 15.40 -12.60 -9.31
N LEU A 333 15.96 -12.00 -8.27
CA LEU A 333 15.66 -10.64 -7.85
C LEU A 333 16.34 -9.64 -8.78
N VAL A 334 17.62 -9.84 -9.09
CA VAL A 334 18.36 -9.03 -10.07
C VAL A 334 17.70 -9.11 -11.45
N LYS A 335 17.24 -10.30 -11.86
CA LYS A 335 16.46 -10.46 -13.12
C LYS A 335 15.16 -9.63 -13.12
N LYS A 336 14.47 -9.54 -11.97
CA LYS A 336 13.25 -8.70 -11.85
C LYS A 336 13.57 -7.22 -11.88
N GLN A 337 14.65 -6.77 -11.23
CA GLN A 337 15.10 -5.37 -11.30
C GLN A 337 15.43 -4.98 -12.74
N LEU A 338 16.22 -5.81 -13.44
CA LEU A 338 16.54 -5.63 -14.85
C LEU A 338 15.27 -5.52 -15.72
N GLN A 339 14.35 -6.48 -15.58
CA GLN A 339 13.10 -6.48 -16.32
C GLN A 339 12.29 -5.20 -16.07
N LEU A 340 12.25 -4.73 -14.83
CA LEU A 340 11.47 -3.57 -14.43
C LEU A 340 12.05 -2.26 -14.97
N LEU A 341 13.38 -2.10 -14.92
CA LEU A 341 14.08 -0.97 -15.53
C LEU A 341 13.85 -0.91 -17.05
N ILE A 342 13.90 -2.07 -17.73
CA ILE A 342 13.57 -2.16 -19.16
C ILE A 342 12.11 -1.73 -19.42
N GLN A 343 11.17 -2.16 -18.57
CA GLN A 343 9.76 -1.75 -18.70
C GLN A 343 9.56 -0.25 -18.49
N ILE A 344 10.29 0.37 -17.55
CA ILE A 344 10.27 1.82 -17.35
C ILE A 344 10.83 2.52 -18.59
N ALA A 345 11.97 2.08 -19.11
CA ALA A 345 12.57 2.65 -20.32
C ALA A 345 11.62 2.54 -21.53
N ALA A 346 11.02 1.38 -21.75
CA ALA A 346 10.05 1.16 -22.83
C ALA A 346 8.86 2.13 -22.74
N MET A 347 8.27 2.28 -21.55
CA MET A 347 7.17 3.22 -21.32
C MET A 347 7.55 4.68 -21.67
N LEU A 348 8.75 5.10 -21.27
CA LEU A 348 9.24 6.46 -21.55
C LEU A 348 9.54 6.67 -23.04
N LEU A 349 10.04 5.66 -23.75
CA LEU A 349 10.33 5.73 -25.19
C LEU A 349 9.07 5.68 -26.05
N GLU A 350 8.01 5.01 -25.60
CA GLU A 350 6.70 4.96 -26.26
C GLU A 350 5.89 6.26 -26.06
N THR A 351 6.34 7.13 -25.15
CA THR A 351 5.66 8.37 -24.81
C THR A 351 5.87 9.41 -25.92
N PRO A 352 4.82 9.88 -26.63
CA PRO A 352 4.97 10.81 -27.73
C PRO A 352 5.32 12.21 -27.22
N THR A 353 6.56 12.66 -27.47
CA THR A 353 6.95 14.07 -27.27
C THR A 353 6.57 14.88 -28.51
N ALA A 354 5.75 15.92 -28.35
CA ALA A 354 5.39 16.77 -29.48
C ALA A 354 6.60 17.60 -29.98
N SER A 355 6.84 17.48 -31.29
CA SER A 355 7.57 18.36 -32.23
C SER A 355 8.98 17.93 -32.68
N CYS A 356 9.03 17.09 -33.73
CA CYS A 356 10.00 17.33 -34.80
C CYS A 356 9.26 18.13 -35.89
N PRO A 357 9.53 19.43 -36.07
CA PRO A 357 9.07 20.12 -37.26
C PRO A 357 9.85 19.50 -38.43
N LEU A 358 9.16 18.68 -39.22
CA LEU A 358 9.61 18.37 -40.57
C LEU A 358 9.76 19.71 -41.29
N LYS A 359 11.00 20.21 -41.37
CA LYS A 359 11.36 21.22 -42.36
C LYS A 359 11.18 20.56 -43.73
N THR A 360 9.97 20.62 -44.27
CA THR A 360 9.73 20.40 -45.69
C THR A 360 10.54 21.45 -46.43
N ARG A 361 11.55 20.97 -47.16
CA ARG A 361 12.34 21.74 -48.12
C ARG A 361 11.57 21.93 -49.41
#